data_AF-A0A3P7IEE8-F1
#
_entry.id   AF-A0A3P7IEE8-F1
#
_cell.length_a   1.000
_cell.length_b   1.000
_cell.length_c   1.000
_cell.angle_alpha   90.00
_cell.angle_beta   90.00
_cell.angle_gamma   90.00
#
_symmetry.space_group_name_H-M   'P 1'
#
loop_
_entity.id
_entity.type
_entity.pdbx_description
1 polymer ?
#
loop_
_entity_poly.entity_id
_entity_poly.type
_entity_poly.pdbx_seq_one_letter_code
_entity_poly.pdbx_strand_id
1 'polypeptide(L)'
;MIEPTKAVATTQTDPSEIEALSVGASSPLTSSTSLEPNNVMSVAVDPPSTAGRQPAWASAGITQTENAFWHRHKNVAEMVIKANKTVSEFLSQLSRSCFAPTRRNRRYDFSAATMPKAAQQMADEIFAGFFRDLKWSCHKLPEGSPTPPMEFGRLQEVIAQMSVALFDDRRQPFHAMLQRFYTSGCHNAFCDLMVEKLAPALNNEYNDWLELAFLEWFRLASRLANKQNMLHTLYRQPQPLTVEFDPKKYLKLVHNDFFRAFCVLFAKLSDEKVDLKCCQTLCETAISVYKDVRIVFKIF
;
A
#
# COMPACT_ATOMS: atom_id res chain seq x y z
N MET A 1 8.53 22.84 43.89
CA MET A 1 7.55 21.79 44.18
C MET A 1 6.22 22.26 43.62
N ILE A 2 5.42 21.34 43.04
CA ILE A 2 4.08 21.48 42.40
C ILE A 2 4.11 21.40 40.86
N GLU A 3 3.69 20.23 40.36
CA GLU A 3 3.25 19.91 38.98
C GLU A 3 1.95 20.65 38.61
N PRO A 4 1.63 20.74 37.30
CA PRO A 4 0.26 20.83 36.83
C PRO A 4 -0.21 19.57 36.08
N THR A 5 -1.35 19.11 36.57
CA THR A 5 -2.23 18.01 36.17
C THR A 5 -2.85 18.15 34.77
N LYS A 6 -3.11 16.98 34.16
CA LYS A 6 -3.88 16.73 32.94
C LYS A 6 -5.31 17.29 33.00
N ALA A 7 -5.78 17.89 31.91
CA ALA A 7 -7.21 18.09 31.65
C ALA A 7 -7.63 17.37 30.36
N VAL A 8 -8.66 16.54 30.51
CA VAL A 8 -9.41 15.83 29.47
C VAL A 8 -10.65 16.67 29.15
N ALA A 9 -11.02 16.79 27.88
CA ALA A 9 -12.36 17.18 27.47
C ALA A 9 -12.78 16.38 26.22
N THR A 10 -13.77 15.53 26.43
CA THR A 10 -14.58 14.77 25.46
C THR A 10 -15.65 15.65 24.82
N THR A 11 -15.90 15.50 23.53
CA THR A 11 -17.26 15.61 22.96
C THR A 11 -17.43 14.69 21.75
N GLN A 12 -18.43 13.83 21.87
CA GLN A 12 -19.02 12.91 20.90
C GLN A 12 -20.04 13.67 20.05
N THR A 13 -20.16 13.35 18.76
CA THR A 13 -21.42 13.55 18.02
C THR A 13 -21.61 12.46 16.96
N ASP A 14 -22.82 11.94 16.96
CA ASP A 14 -23.37 10.73 16.35
C ASP A 14 -23.72 10.93 14.86
N PRO A 15 -23.42 9.99 13.93
CA PRO A 15 -23.76 10.12 12.52
C PRO A 15 -25.14 9.53 12.22
N SER A 16 -26.21 10.31 12.41
CA SER A 16 -27.59 9.90 12.07
C SER A 16 -28.35 10.90 11.16
N GLU A 17 -27.67 11.85 10.50
CA GLU A 17 -28.36 12.88 9.69
C GLU A 17 -27.76 13.08 8.30
N ILE A 18 -27.65 12.03 7.47
CA ILE A 18 -27.56 12.24 6.01
C ILE A 18 -28.23 11.07 5.26
N GLU A 19 -29.52 10.85 5.49
CA GLU A 19 -30.38 10.08 4.57
C GLU A 19 -31.70 10.82 4.36
N ALA A 20 -31.70 11.76 3.43
CA ALA A 20 -32.91 12.20 2.75
C ALA A 20 -32.52 12.80 1.41
N LEU A 21 -33.36 12.55 0.41
CA LEU A 21 -33.39 13.12 -0.95
C LEU A 21 -32.65 12.31 -2.03
N SER A 22 -33.35 11.33 -2.62
CA SER A 22 -33.99 11.53 -3.94
C SER A 22 -34.58 10.22 -4.47
N VAL A 23 -35.91 10.09 -4.35
CA VAL A 23 -36.72 9.07 -5.01
C VAL A 23 -37.29 9.69 -6.28
N GLY A 24 -37.04 9.08 -7.43
CA GLY A 24 -37.63 9.47 -8.72
C GLY A 24 -37.77 8.24 -9.60
N ALA A 25 -38.96 7.63 -9.58
CA ALA A 25 -39.33 6.48 -10.38
C ALA A 25 -39.84 6.89 -11.77
N SER A 26 -39.48 6.13 -12.80
CA SER A 26 -40.28 5.98 -14.03
C SER A 26 -39.91 4.68 -14.75
N SER A 27 -40.89 3.79 -14.92
CA SER A 27 -40.87 2.60 -15.80
C SER A 27 -41.55 2.92 -17.15
N PRO A 28 -41.83 1.94 -18.04
CA PRO A 28 -40.88 1.26 -18.92
C PRO A 28 -41.33 1.38 -20.41
N LEU A 29 -40.45 1.12 -21.38
CA LEU A 29 -40.88 0.84 -22.75
C LEU A 29 -40.09 -0.30 -23.39
N THR A 30 -40.89 -1.20 -23.96
CA THR A 30 -40.60 -2.43 -24.68
C THR A 30 -40.03 -2.18 -26.07
N SER A 31 -39.10 -3.03 -26.52
CA SER A 31 -39.07 -3.48 -27.91
C SER A 31 -38.34 -4.82 -28.05
N SER A 32 -39.11 -5.78 -28.56
CA SER A 32 -38.76 -7.14 -28.94
C SER A 32 -38.10 -7.17 -30.31
N THR A 33 -37.05 -7.98 -30.48
CA THR A 33 -36.83 -8.71 -31.75
C THR A 33 -36.24 -10.10 -31.46
N SER A 34 -36.97 -11.09 -31.93
CA SER A 34 -36.73 -12.54 -31.94
C SER A 34 -35.56 -12.93 -32.85
N LEU A 35 -34.86 -14.03 -32.50
CA LEU A 35 -34.37 -15.08 -33.40
C LEU A 35 -33.77 -16.25 -32.58
N GLU A 36 -34.48 -17.38 -32.56
CA GLU A 36 -34.04 -18.74 -32.19
C GLU A 36 -34.12 -19.61 -33.48
N PRO A 37 -33.60 -20.85 -33.59
CA PRO A 37 -32.90 -21.65 -32.57
C PRO A 37 -31.59 -22.31 -33.09
N ASN A 38 -30.75 -22.81 -32.18
CA ASN A 38 -29.90 -23.96 -32.54
C ASN A 38 -29.81 -24.93 -31.37
N ASN A 39 -30.59 -26.01 -31.50
CA ASN A 39 -30.64 -27.17 -30.63
C ASN A 39 -29.29 -27.90 -30.68
N VAL A 40 -28.51 -27.83 -29.60
CA VAL A 40 -27.47 -28.82 -29.30
C VAL A 40 -27.79 -29.37 -27.93
N MET A 41 -28.17 -30.65 -27.87
CA MET A 41 -28.40 -31.40 -26.63
C MET A 41 -27.18 -31.26 -25.72
N SER A 42 -27.29 -30.43 -24.67
CA SER A 42 -26.36 -30.47 -23.55
C SER A 42 -26.84 -31.58 -22.64
N VAL A 43 -26.18 -32.74 -22.70
CA VAL A 43 -26.38 -33.81 -21.72
C VAL A 43 -25.95 -33.22 -20.37
N ALA A 44 -26.94 -32.93 -19.51
CA ALA A 44 -26.71 -32.52 -18.14
C ALA A 44 -25.96 -33.65 -17.43
N VAL A 45 -24.64 -33.48 -17.27
CA VAL A 45 -23.88 -34.24 -16.29
C VAL A 45 -24.12 -33.53 -14.97
N ASP A 46 -25.00 -34.11 -14.15
CA ASP A 46 -25.20 -33.63 -12.78
C ASP A 46 -23.85 -33.56 -12.06
N PRO A 47 -23.42 -32.40 -11.53
CA PRO A 47 -22.25 -32.36 -10.68
C PRO A 47 -22.55 -33.15 -9.40
N PRO A 48 -21.57 -33.90 -8.85
CA PRO A 48 -21.78 -34.71 -7.66
C PRO A 48 -22.30 -33.84 -6.52
N SER A 49 -23.38 -34.30 -5.89
CA SER A 49 -24.12 -33.62 -4.83
C SER A 49 -23.20 -33.07 -3.73
N THR A 50 -22.91 -31.78 -3.78
CA THR A 50 -22.20 -31.00 -2.74
C THR A 50 -23.10 -30.60 -1.57
N ALA A 51 -24.25 -31.28 -1.39
CA ALA A 51 -25.36 -30.91 -0.51
C ALA A 51 -25.07 -30.92 1.01
N GLY A 52 -23.81 -30.95 1.43
CA GLY A 52 -23.42 -30.89 2.85
C GLY A 52 -22.22 -30.01 3.16
N ARG A 53 -21.56 -29.38 2.17
CA ARG A 53 -20.47 -28.43 2.45
C ARG A 53 -21.01 -27.02 2.54
N GLN A 54 -20.83 -26.40 3.71
CA GLN A 54 -21.02 -24.97 3.87
C GLN A 54 -20.17 -24.24 2.81
N PRO A 55 -20.76 -23.30 2.06
CA PRO A 55 -20.02 -22.53 1.06
C PRO A 55 -18.81 -21.84 1.69
N ALA A 56 -17.70 -21.72 0.94
CA ALA A 56 -16.46 -21.13 1.46
C ALA A 56 -16.67 -19.72 2.06
N TRP A 57 -17.60 -18.94 1.52
CA TRP A 57 -17.97 -17.63 2.03
C TRP A 57 -18.68 -17.71 3.40
N ALA A 58 -19.55 -18.70 3.62
CA ALA A 58 -20.27 -18.89 4.88
C ALA A 58 -19.30 -19.28 6.00
N SER A 59 -18.32 -20.13 5.70
CA SER A 59 -17.23 -20.50 6.60
C SER A 59 -16.30 -19.32 6.96
N ALA A 60 -16.26 -18.27 6.13
CA ALA A 60 -15.52 -17.04 6.37
C ALA A 60 -16.32 -15.99 7.16
N GLY A 61 -17.50 -16.35 7.68
CA GLY A 61 -18.37 -15.43 8.43
C GLY A 61 -19.08 -14.38 7.57
N ILE A 62 -19.12 -14.58 6.24
CA ILE A 62 -19.83 -13.70 5.31
C ILE A 62 -21.31 -14.10 5.32
N THR A 63 -22.18 -13.13 5.56
CA THR A 63 -23.62 -13.34 5.52
C THR A 63 -24.09 -13.64 4.09
N GLN A 64 -25.22 -14.35 3.95
CA GLN A 64 -25.78 -14.60 2.63
C GLN A 64 -26.17 -13.32 1.89
N THR A 65 -26.54 -12.27 2.63
CA THR A 65 -26.80 -10.92 2.11
C THR A 65 -25.55 -10.25 1.56
N GLU A 66 -24.41 -10.35 2.26
CA GLU A 66 -23.13 -9.84 1.77
C GLU A 66 -22.67 -10.64 0.55
N ASN A 67 -22.75 -11.97 0.59
CA ASN A 67 -22.40 -12.81 -0.57
C ASN A 67 -23.29 -12.51 -1.80
N ALA A 68 -24.60 -12.34 -1.60
CA ALA A 68 -25.52 -11.95 -2.66
C ALA A 68 -25.25 -10.52 -3.18
N PHE A 69 -24.85 -9.60 -2.29
CA PHE A 69 -24.38 -8.27 -2.68
C PHE A 69 -23.14 -8.39 -3.59
N TRP A 70 -22.13 -9.17 -3.19
CA TRP A 70 -20.92 -9.39 -3.99
C TRP A 70 -21.21 -10.06 -5.36
N HIS A 71 -22.15 -11.01 -5.42
CA HIS A 71 -22.55 -11.65 -6.68
C HIS A 71 -23.41 -10.77 -7.60
N ARG A 72 -24.21 -9.86 -7.03
CA ARG A 72 -25.01 -8.88 -7.81
C ARG A 72 -24.15 -7.76 -8.37
N HIS A 73 -23.11 -7.36 -7.63
CA HIS A 73 -22.14 -6.34 -8.05
C HIS A 73 -20.90 -7.01 -8.63
N LYS A 74 -21.08 -7.70 -9.78
CA LYS A 74 -20.06 -8.52 -10.46
C LYS A 74 -18.70 -7.86 -10.70
N ASN A 75 -18.58 -6.54 -10.51
CA ASN A 75 -17.39 -5.76 -10.85
C ASN A 75 -16.74 -5.10 -9.63
N VAL A 76 -16.94 -5.60 -8.41
CA VAL A 76 -16.24 -5.06 -7.23
C VAL A 76 -14.72 -5.10 -7.39
N ALA A 77 -14.17 -6.18 -7.96
CA ALA A 77 -12.75 -6.24 -8.26
C ALA A 77 -12.33 -5.11 -9.22
N GLU A 78 -13.12 -4.85 -10.27
CA GLU A 78 -12.87 -3.73 -11.19
C GLU A 78 -13.02 -2.37 -10.51
N MET A 79 -13.99 -2.21 -9.61
CA MET A 79 -14.18 -0.98 -8.82
C MET A 79 -12.98 -0.73 -7.91
N VAL A 80 -12.48 -1.75 -7.23
CA VAL A 80 -11.28 -1.67 -6.38
C VAL A 80 -10.06 -1.33 -7.23
N ILE A 81 -9.86 -2.01 -8.37
CA ILE A 81 -8.77 -1.70 -9.32
C ILE A 81 -8.86 -0.25 -9.82
N LYS A 82 -10.06 0.21 -10.18
CA LYS A 82 -10.29 1.57 -10.65
C LYS A 82 -10.02 2.59 -9.53
N ALA A 83 -10.49 2.32 -8.31
CA ALA A 83 -10.24 3.18 -7.15
C ALA A 83 -8.74 3.30 -6.87
N ASN A 84 -8.03 2.18 -6.83
CA ASN A 84 -6.57 2.13 -6.65
C ASN A 84 -5.81 2.91 -7.72
N LYS A 85 -6.24 2.77 -8.99
CA LYS A 85 -5.69 3.55 -10.10
C LYS A 85 -5.95 5.04 -9.92
N THR A 86 -7.16 5.44 -9.55
CA THR A 86 -7.51 6.86 -9.30
C THR A 86 -6.72 7.43 -8.12
N VAL A 87 -6.53 6.67 -7.04
CA VAL A 87 -5.69 7.08 -5.91
C VAL A 87 -4.24 7.26 -6.38
N SER A 88 -3.70 6.33 -7.15
CA SER A 88 -2.34 6.43 -7.70
C SER A 88 -2.17 7.65 -8.61
N GLU A 89 -3.13 7.92 -9.49
CA GLU A 89 -3.12 9.10 -10.36
C GLU A 89 -3.18 10.40 -9.55
N PHE A 90 -4.04 10.45 -8.53
CA PHE A 90 -4.12 11.58 -7.61
C PHE A 90 -2.80 11.82 -6.88
N LEU A 91 -2.21 10.78 -6.28
CA LEU A 91 -0.93 10.88 -5.56
C LEU A 91 0.21 11.34 -6.48
N SER A 92 0.27 10.83 -7.72
CA SER A 92 1.26 11.24 -8.72
C SER A 92 1.10 12.72 -9.11
N GLN A 93 -0.14 13.16 -9.35
CA GLN A 93 -0.44 14.54 -9.72
C GLN A 93 -0.17 15.52 -8.57
N LEU A 94 -0.54 15.15 -7.34
CA LEU A 94 -0.27 15.93 -6.14
C LEU A 94 1.24 16.05 -5.91
N SER A 95 1.97 14.93 -6.03
CA SER A 95 3.42 14.90 -5.84
C SER A 95 4.14 15.84 -6.85
N ARG A 96 3.69 15.88 -8.10
CA ARG A 96 4.25 16.79 -9.11
C ARG A 96 3.82 18.24 -8.91
N SER A 97 2.54 18.47 -8.69
CA SER A 97 2.00 19.83 -8.63
C SER A 97 2.51 20.60 -7.42
N CYS A 98 2.70 19.91 -6.29
CA CYS A 98 3.11 20.54 -5.04
C CYS A 98 4.63 20.47 -4.80
N PHE A 99 5.34 19.51 -5.39
CA PHE A 99 6.72 19.21 -5.01
C PHE A 99 7.72 19.14 -6.20
N ALA A 100 7.27 19.37 -7.43
CA ALA A 100 8.16 19.55 -8.58
C ALA A 100 8.40 21.03 -8.92
N PRO A 101 9.64 21.43 -9.30
CA PRO A 101 9.90 22.78 -9.78
C PRO A 101 9.05 23.11 -11.02
N THR A 102 8.38 24.28 -11.00
CA THR A 102 7.63 24.75 -12.17
C THR A 102 8.61 25.26 -13.24
N ARG A 103 8.65 24.58 -14.40
CA ARG A 103 9.60 24.87 -15.50
C ARG A 103 9.51 26.28 -16.09
N ARG A 104 8.43 27.03 -15.82
CA ARG A 104 8.17 28.32 -16.47
C ARG A 104 8.98 29.49 -15.92
N ASN A 105 9.62 29.33 -14.77
CA ASN A 105 10.21 30.48 -14.09
C ASN A 105 11.71 30.30 -13.96
N ARG A 106 12.41 30.52 -15.08
CA ARG A 106 13.88 30.46 -15.21
C ARG A 106 14.62 31.48 -14.33
N ARG A 107 13.87 32.35 -13.63
CA ARG A 107 14.31 33.32 -12.62
C ARG A 107 13.75 33.02 -11.22
N TYR A 108 13.31 31.80 -10.95
CA TYR A 108 12.88 31.42 -9.61
C TYR A 108 14.11 30.96 -8.83
N ASP A 109 14.58 31.80 -7.91
CA ASP A 109 15.50 31.38 -6.87
C ASP A 109 14.76 30.39 -5.97
N PHE A 110 14.85 29.11 -6.33
CA PHE A 110 14.21 28.03 -5.60
C PHE A 110 14.60 28.04 -4.12
N SER A 111 15.79 28.56 -3.79
CA SER A 111 16.28 28.82 -2.42
C SER A 111 15.31 29.60 -1.51
N ALA A 112 14.25 30.22 -2.01
CA ALA A 112 13.25 30.92 -1.19
C ALA A 112 11.85 30.25 -1.18
N ALA A 113 11.65 29.17 -1.92
CA ALA A 113 10.32 28.60 -2.16
C ALA A 113 9.92 27.56 -1.10
N THR A 114 9.52 28.04 0.08
CA THR A 114 8.94 27.17 1.11
C THR A 114 7.61 26.58 0.62
N MET A 115 7.40 25.28 0.84
CA MET A 115 6.16 24.60 0.41
C MET A 115 4.92 25.29 0.99
N PRO A 116 3.83 25.46 0.21
CA PRO A 116 2.59 26.02 0.73
C PRO A 116 2.06 25.23 1.93
N LYS A 117 1.52 25.91 2.94
CA LYS A 117 0.98 25.27 4.15
C LYS A 117 -0.08 24.20 3.84
N ALA A 118 -0.95 24.45 2.85
CA ALA A 118 -1.94 23.47 2.40
C ALA A 118 -1.29 22.20 1.82
N ALA A 119 -0.20 22.34 1.06
CA ALA A 119 0.54 21.17 0.53
C ALA A 119 1.23 20.37 1.65
N GLN A 120 1.74 21.06 2.68
CA GLN A 120 2.28 20.42 3.87
C GLN A 120 1.21 19.60 4.60
N GLN A 121 0.04 20.21 4.87
CA GLN A 121 -1.09 19.54 5.53
C GLN A 121 -1.59 18.32 4.74
N MET A 122 -1.71 18.44 3.41
CA MET A 122 -2.10 17.30 2.57
C MET A 122 -1.08 16.16 2.64
N ALA A 123 0.22 16.47 2.63
CA ALA A 123 1.25 15.44 2.78
C ALA A 123 1.17 14.77 4.16
N ASP A 124 0.94 15.55 5.22
CA ASP A 124 0.78 15.01 6.59
C ASP A 124 -0.40 14.03 6.66
N GLU A 125 -1.56 14.37 6.07
CA GLU A 125 -2.72 13.49 6.02
C GLU A 125 -2.49 12.22 5.17
N ILE A 126 -1.82 12.35 4.02
CA ILE A 126 -1.48 11.21 3.16
C ILE A 126 -0.62 10.20 3.93
N PHE A 127 0.44 10.68 4.60
CA PHE A 127 1.31 9.77 5.35
C PHE A 127 0.69 9.29 6.66
N ALA A 128 -0.20 10.06 7.29
CA ALA A 128 -1.02 9.52 8.38
C ALA A 128 -1.93 8.38 7.90
N GLY A 129 -2.49 8.49 6.68
CA GLY A 129 -3.22 7.43 6.00
C GLY A 129 -2.37 6.17 5.78
N PHE A 130 -1.22 6.31 5.12
CA PHE A 130 -0.30 5.20 4.89
C PHE A 130 0.16 4.52 6.19
N PHE A 131 0.46 5.30 7.23
CA PHE A 131 0.85 4.74 8.53
C PHE A 131 -0.26 3.85 9.12
N ARG A 132 -1.51 4.35 9.10
CA ARG A 132 -2.67 3.57 9.55
C ARG A 132 -2.86 2.31 8.70
N ASP A 133 -2.72 2.42 7.39
CA ASP A 133 -2.88 1.30 6.47
C ASP A 133 -1.79 0.23 6.64
N LEU A 134 -0.56 0.61 6.95
CA LEU A 134 0.53 -0.34 7.23
C LEU A 134 0.31 -1.10 8.54
N LYS A 135 -0.19 -0.42 9.58
CA LYS A 135 -0.48 -1.01 10.89
C LYS A 135 -1.85 -1.70 10.96
N TRP A 136 -2.68 -1.56 9.93
CA TRP A 136 -3.98 -2.22 9.86
C TRP A 136 -3.82 -3.75 9.80
N SER A 137 -4.66 -4.43 10.58
CA SER A 137 -4.82 -5.88 10.60
C SER A 137 -6.29 -6.25 10.68
N CYS A 138 -6.64 -7.45 10.21
CA CYS A 138 -8.00 -7.96 10.30
C CYS A 138 -8.36 -8.31 11.76
N HIS A 139 -9.04 -7.38 12.44
CA HIS A 139 -9.47 -7.50 13.86
C HIS A 139 -10.53 -8.59 14.13
N LYS A 140 -11.05 -9.26 13.10
CA LYS A 140 -12.08 -10.30 13.22
C LYS A 140 -11.52 -11.70 13.38
N LEU A 141 -10.20 -11.85 13.40
CA LEU A 141 -9.53 -13.13 13.38
C LEU A 141 -9.01 -13.52 14.78
N PRO A 142 -9.18 -14.79 15.21
CA PRO A 142 -8.58 -15.28 16.43
C PRO A 142 -7.05 -15.15 16.40
N GLU A 143 -6.44 -14.93 17.56
CA GLU A 143 -4.99 -14.87 17.68
C GLU A 143 -4.34 -16.18 17.18
N GLY A 144 -3.36 -16.05 16.28
CA GLY A 144 -2.69 -17.20 15.65
C GLY A 144 -3.38 -17.77 14.41
N SER A 145 -4.52 -17.22 13.97
CA SER A 145 -5.09 -17.60 12.68
C SER A 145 -4.24 -17.11 11.50
N PRO A 146 -4.23 -17.81 10.36
CA PRO A 146 -3.49 -17.36 9.18
C PRO A 146 -3.96 -15.99 8.67
N THR A 147 -3.03 -15.17 8.20
CA THR A 147 -3.37 -13.90 7.56
C THR A 147 -4.17 -14.16 6.27
N PRO A 148 -5.31 -13.47 6.05
CA PRO A 148 -6.08 -13.64 4.83
C PRO A 148 -5.30 -13.20 3.60
N PRO A 149 -5.36 -13.93 2.47
CA PRO A 149 -4.69 -13.53 1.23
C PRO A 149 -5.03 -12.11 0.76
N MET A 150 -6.28 -11.67 0.96
CA MET A 150 -6.73 -10.31 0.64
C MET A 150 -5.98 -9.22 1.40
N GLU A 151 -5.48 -9.51 2.60
CA GLU A 151 -4.70 -8.57 3.39
C GLU A 151 -3.32 -8.33 2.77
N PHE A 152 -2.70 -9.38 2.20
CA PHE A 152 -1.47 -9.23 1.41
C PHE A 152 -1.72 -8.49 0.09
N GLY A 153 -2.84 -8.74 -0.60
CA GLY A 153 -3.24 -7.98 -1.78
C GLY A 153 -3.43 -6.49 -1.49
N ARG A 154 -4.05 -6.15 -0.35
CA ARG A 154 -4.16 -4.76 0.10
C ARG A 154 -2.79 -4.14 0.39
N LEU A 155 -1.91 -4.87 1.10
CA LEU A 155 -0.56 -4.39 1.41
C LEU A 155 0.27 -4.13 0.16
N GLN A 156 0.20 -5.03 -0.83
CA GLN A 156 0.84 -4.88 -2.13
C GLN A 156 0.43 -3.54 -2.78
N GLU A 157 -0.86 -3.24 -2.78
CA GLU A 157 -1.36 -1.99 -3.35
C GLU A 157 -0.94 -0.75 -2.54
N VAL A 158 -1.01 -0.81 -1.20
CA VAL A 158 -0.57 0.30 -0.33
C VAL A 158 0.90 0.64 -0.55
N ILE A 159 1.77 -0.38 -0.67
CA ILE A 159 3.19 -0.17 -0.97
C ILE A 159 3.39 0.43 -2.37
N ALA A 160 2.63 -0.03 -3.37
CA ALA A 160 2.68 0.51 -4.72
C ALA A 160 2.27 2.00 -4.75
N GLN A 161 1.18 2.37 -4.08
CA GLN A 161 0.70 3.75 -3.97
C GLN A 161 1.69 4.65 -3.23
N MET A 162 2.32 4.14 -2.17
CA MET A 162 3.38 4.84 -1.46
C MET A 162 4.59 5.10 -2.38
N SER A 163 4.96 4.14 -3.22
CA SER A 163 6.00 4.30 -4.24
C SER A 163 5.66 5.41 -5.24
N VAL A 164 4.38 5.55 -5.62
CA VAL A 164 3.90 6.63 -6.50
C VAL A 164 3.93 7.99 -5.80
N ALA A 165 3.62 8.05 -4.50
CA ALA A 165 3.69 9.29 -3.73
C ALA A 165 5.13 9.79 -3.50
N LEU A 166 6.10 8.87 -3.44
CA LEU A 166 7.50 9.19 -3.11
C LEU A 166 8.36 9.51 -4.34
N PHE A 167 8.01 8.96 -5.51
CA PHE A 167 8.87 9.00 -6.70
C PHE A 167 8.11 9.42 -7.96
N ASP A 168 8.80 10.08 -8.88
CA ASP A 168 8.27 10.31 -10.23
C ASP A 168 8.44 9.08 -11.16
N ASP A 169 7.98 9.20 -12.42
CA ASP A 169 8.10 8.12 -13.42
C ASP A 169 9.55 7.72 -13.71
N ARG A 170 10.51 8.63 -13.48
CA ARG A 170 11.94 8.43 -13.67
C ARG A 170 12.62 7.92 -12.39
N ARG A 171 11.83 7.52 -11.38
CA ARG A 171 12.29 7.03 -10.08
C ARG A 171 13.10 8.08 -9.30
N GLN A 172 12.92 9.36 -9.58
CA GLN A 172 13.52 10.46 -8.84
C GLN A 172 12.66 10.76 -7.61
N PRO A 173 13.23 10.76 -6.40
CA PRO A 173 12.47 11.00 -5.18
C PRO A 173 12.10 12.47 -5.02
N PHE A 174 10.88 12.72 -4.54
CA PHE A 174 10.48 14.02 -4.01
C PHE A 174 10.99 14.14 -2.57
N HIS A 175 12.04 14.94 -2.30
CA HIS A 175 12.65 15.01 -0.96
C HIS A 175 11.67 15.46 0.12
N ALA A 176 10.72 16.32 -0.23
CA ALA A 176 9.65 16.73 0.67
C ALA A 176 8.75 15.56 1.11
N MET A 177 8.36 14.70 0.16
CA MET A 177 7.55 13.52 0.45
C MET A 177 8.37 12.48 1.23
N LEU A 178 9.66 12.31 0.92
CA LEU A 178 10.55 11.46 1.72
C LEU A 178 10.70 11.95 3.16
N GLN A 179 10.83 13.27 3.36
CA GLN A 179 10.87 13.84 4.70
C GLN A 179 9.60 13.48 5.47
N ARG A 180 8.42 13.61 4.84
CA ARG A 180 7.14 13.26 5.47
C ARG A 180 6.98 11.77 5.71
N PHE A 181 7.42 10.94 4.79
CA PHE A 181 7.49 9.49 4.97
C PHE A 181 8.34 9.11 6.20
N TYR A 182 9.45 9.81 6.41
CA TYR A 182 10.31 9.60 7.58
C TYR A 182 9.66 10.13 8.86
N THR A 183 9.25 11.41 8.89
CA THR A 183 8.76 12.06 10.12
C THR A 183 7.39 11.59 10.57
N SER A 184 6.58 11.00 9.68
CA SER A 184 5.29 10.38 10.03
C SER A 184 5.43 9.01 10.71
N GLY A 185 6.63 8.41 10.71
CA GLY A 185 6.84 7.04 11.16
C GLY A 185 6.52 5.97 10.11
N CYS A 186 6.12 6.35 8.89
CA CYS A 186 5.87 5.39 7.80
C CYS A 186 7.12 4.59 7.43
N HIS A 187 8.31 5.20 7.48
CA HIS A 187 9.58 4.47 7.28
C HIS A 187 9.70 3.28 8.24
N ASN A 188 9.50 3.52 9.54
CA ASN A 188 9.59 2.47 10.55
C ASN A 188 8.50 1.43 10.33
N ALA A 189 7.24 1.85 10.11
CA ALA A 189 6.14 0.92 9.83
C ALA A 189 6.38 0.07 8.57
N PHE A 190 7.03 0.61 7.55
CA PHE A 190 7.41 -0.11 6.33
C PHE A 190 8.51 -1.15 6.60
N CYS A 191 9.50 -0.83 7.45
CA CYS A 191 10.52 -1.78 7.89
C CYS A 191 9.92 -2.87 8.80
N ASP A 192 9.10 -2.47 9.77
CA ASP A 192 8.37 -3.36 10.67
C ASP A 192 7.50 -4.35 9.88
N LEU A 193 6.86 -3.90 8.79
CA LEU A 193 6.05 -4.77 7.92
C LEU A 193 6.81 -6.01 7.45
N MET A 194 8.08 -5.86 7.08
CA MET A 194 8.94 -6.99 6.70
C MET A 194 9.18 -7.93 7.88
N VAL A 195 9.54 -7.37 9.04
CA VAL A 195 10.00 -8.09 10.22
C VAL A 195 8.85 -8.77 10.97
N GLU A 196 7.75 -8.06 11.17
CA GLU A 196 6.63 -8.44 12.04
C GLU A 196 5.55 -9.22 11.28
N LYS A 197 5.48 -9.10 9.94
CA LYS A 197 4.37 -9.65 9.17
C LYS A 197 4.77 -10.49 7.97
N LEU A 198 5.52 -9.94 7.02
CA LEU A 198 5.83 -10.65 5.77
C LEU A 198 6.77 -11.85 6.02
N ALA A 199 7.90 -11.65 6.71
CA ALA A 199 8.86 -12.74 6.96
C ALA A 199 8.28 -13.86 7.85
N PRO A 200 7.52 -13.58 8.92
CA PRO A 200 6.84 -14.63 9.69
C PRO A 200 5.82 -15.45 8.88
N ALA A 201 5.14 -14.84 7.89
CA ALA A 201 4.14 -15.50 7.06
C ALA A 201 4.71 -16.59 6.14
N LEU A 202 6.02 -16.56 5.85
CA LEU A 202 6.68 -17.55 4.98
C LEU A 202 6.55 -19.00 5.48
N ASN A 203 6.43 -19.21 6.79
CA ASN A 203 6.46 -20.55 7.36
C ASN A 203 5.19 -21.36 7.09
N ASN A 204 4.03 -20.71 6.91
CA ASN A 204 2.73 -21.39 6.83
C ASN A 204 1.76 -20.79 5.80
N GLU A 205 2.06 -19.60 5.25
CA GLU A 205 1.11 -18.82 4.46
C GLU A 205 1.66 -18.47 3.08
N TYR A 206 2.71 -19.15 2.60
CA TYR A 206 3.27 -18.85 1.27
C TYR A 206 2.22 -19.06 0.17
N ASN A 207 1.93 -17.97 -0.54
CA ASN A 207 0.97 -17.92 -1.63
C ASN A 207 1.29 -16.71 -2.54
N ASP A 208 0.66 -16.67 -3.72
CA ASP A 208 0.89 -15.63 -4.73
C ASP A 208 0.69 -14.20 -4.18
N TRP A 209 -0.27 -13.98 -3.29
CA TRP A 209 -0.53 -12.65 -2.71
C TRP A 209 0.58 -12.22 -1.76
N LEU A 210 1.09 -13.15 -0.94
CA LEU A 210 2.25 -12.90 -0.09
C LEU A 210 3.49 -12.60 -0.94
N GLU A 211 3.73 -13.37 -2.00
CA GLU A 211 4.84 -13.14 -2.93
C GLU A 211 4.74 -11.74 -3.58
N LEU A 212 3.56 -11.36 -4.06
CA LEU A 212 3.33 -10.03 -4.64
C LEU A 212 3.59 -8.89 -3.62
N ALA A 213 3.21 -9.07 -2.36
CA ALA A 213 3.52 -8.11 -1.30
C ALA A 213 5.04 -8.00 -1.04
N PHE A 214 5.77 -9.11 -1.02
CA PHE A 214 7.23 -9.12 -0.96
C PHE A 214 7.87 -8.40 -2.14
N LEU A 215 7.42 -8.70 -3.36
CA LEU A 215 7.96 -8.10 -4.57
C LEU A 215 7.74 -6.58 -4.59
N GLU A 216 6.59 -6.09 -4.13
CA GLU A 216 6.40 -4.64 -3.98
C GLU A 216 7.26 -4.03 -2.87
N TRP A 217 7.42 -4.72 -1.74
CA TRP A 217 8.34 -4.27 -0.69
C TRP A 217 9.77 -4.13 -1.23
N PHE A 218 10.27 -5.14 -1.96
CA PHE A 218 11.60 -5.09 -2.58
C PHE A 218 11.71 -3.97 -3.62
N ARG A 219 10.66 -3.75 -4.41
CA ARG A 219 10.63 -2.69 -5.43
C ARG A 219 10.75 -1.30 -4.80
N LEU A 220 10.02 -1.04 -3.71
CA LEU A 220 10.13 0.22 -2.98
C LEU A 220 11.48 0.34 -2.25
N ALA A 221 11.95 -0.73 -1.60
CA ALA A 221 13.24 -0.75 -0.93
C ALA A 221 14.41 -0.44 -1.88
N SER A 222 14.42 -1.02 -3.08
CA SER A 222 15.43 -0.73 -4.11
C SER A 222 15.43 0.74 -4.52
N ARG A 223 14.26 1.38 -4.66
CA ARG A 223 14.18 2.81 -4.99
C ARG A 223 14.69 3.69 -3.86
N LEU A 224 14.36 3.37 -2.61
CA LEU A 224 14.79 4.10 -1.42
C LEU A 224 16.30 3.96 -1.16
N ALA A 225 16.88 2.80 -1.46
CA ALA A 225 18.32 2.52 -1.32
C ALA A 225 19.15 3.06 -2.50
N ASN A 226 18.53 3.61 -3.55
CA ASN A 226 19.26 4.09 -4.72
C ASN A 226 20.00 5.41 -4.43
N LYS A 227 21.30 5.30 -4.14
CA LYS A 227 22.18 6.45 -3.86
C LYS A 227 22.13 7.54 -4.93
N GLN A 228 22.15 7.15 -6.21
CA GLN A 228 22.22 8.11 -7.31
C GLN A 228 20.97 8.99 -7.33
N ASN A 229 19.78 8.39 -7.31
CA ASN A 229 18.52 9.12 -7.33
C ASN A 229 18.30 9.92 -6.05
N MET A 230 18.67 9.36 -4.89
CA MET A 230 18.53 10.04 -3.59
C MET A 230 19.35 11.33 -3.52
N LEU A 231 20.60 11.31 -4.01
CA LEU A 231 21.51 12.45 -3.89
C LEU A 231 21.42 13.45 -5.06
N HIS A 232 20.95 13.02 -6.22
CA HIS A 232 20.95 13.82 -7.45
C HIS A 232 19.55 14.12 -8.00
N THR A 233 18.52 14.00 -7.18
CA THR A 233 17.15 14.40 -7.57
C THR A 233 17.03 15.87 -7.94
N LEU A 234 16.15 16.15 -8.89
CA LEU A 234 15.70 17.48 -9.28
C LEU A 234 14.69 18.07 -8.30
N TYR A 235 14.14 17.25 -7.39
CA TYR A 235 13.10 17.61 -6.43
C TYR A 235 13.67 17.81 -5.02
N ARG A 236 14.86 18.41 -4.95
CA ARG A 236 15.50 18.74 -3.68
C ARG A 236 14.66 19.77 -2.92
N GLN A 237 14.63 19.73 -1.59
CA GLN A 237 13.99 20.81 -0.83
C GLN A 237 14.88 22.06 -0.84
N PRO A 238 14.30 23.27 -0.94
CA PRO A 238 15.05 24.49 -0.79
C PRO A 238 15.32 24.82 0.68
N GLN A 239 16.53 25.29 0.98
CA GLN A 239 16.94 25.75 2.31
C GLN A 239 16.63 27.25 2.49
N PRO A 240 16.24 27.74 3.70
CA PRO A 240 16.12 27.02 4.96
C PRO A 240 14.67 26.93 5.46
N LEU A 241 14.18 25.71 5.69
CA LEU A 241 13.01 25.47 6.54
C LEU A 241 13.45 24.78 7.84
N THR A 242 12.66 24.98 8.89
CA THR A 242 12.94 24.70 10.31
C THR A 242 13.39 23.28 10.67
N VAL A 243 13.28 22.30 9.77
CA VAL A 243 13.83 20.95 9.91
C VAL A 243 14.52 20.56 8.60
N GLU A 244 15.85 20.54 8.62
CA GLU A 244 16.67 20.18 7.47
C GLU A 244 16.59 18.67 7.20
N PHE A 245 15.92 18.27 6.10
CA PHE A 245 16.00 16.89 5.62
C PHE A 245 17.34 16.69 4.92
N ASP A 246 18.24 15.93 5.55
CA ASP A 246 19.54 15.56 4.98
C ASP A 246 19.43 14.22 4.25
N PRO A 247 19.43 14.20 2.90
CA PRO A 247 19.27 12.96 2.13
C PRO A 247 20.42 11.98 2.34
N LYS A 248 21.62 12.45 2.70
CA LYS A 248 22.76 11.56 2.98
C LYS A 248 22.57 10.85 4.30
N LYS A 249 22.12 11.55 5.35
CA LYS A 249 21.80 10.93 6.65
C LYS A 249 20.64 9.97 6.50
N TYR A 250 19.57 10.36 5.80
CA TYR A 250 18.43 9.49 5.57
C TYR A 250 18.82 8.24 4.77
N LEU A 251 19.65 8.36 3.73
CA LEU A 251 20.14 7.20 2.98
C LEU A 251 20.91 6.22 3.88
N LYS A 252 21.79 6.72 4.77
CA LYS A 252 22.50 5.85 5.73
C LYS A 252 21.53 5.09 6.64
N LEU A 253 20.49 5.76 7.13
CA LEU A 253 19.43 5.14 7.92
C LEU A 253 18.73 4.02 7.13
N VAL A 254 18.26 4.34 5.90
CA VAL A 254 17.62 3.39 4.99
C VAL A 254 18.46 2.12 4.80
N HIS A 255 19.76 2.27 4.53
CA HIS A 255 20.65 1.11 4.39
C HIS A 255 20.80 0.30 5.69
N ASN A 256 20.84 0.95 6.85
CA ASN A 256 20.91 0.25 8.14
C ASN A 256 19.65 -0.57 8.41
N ASP A 257 18.49 0.05 8.25
CA ASP A 257 17.22 -0.56 8.61
C ASP A 257 16.83 -1.66 7.61
N PHE A 258 17.08 -1.45 6.32
CA PHE A 258 16.87 -2.49 5.32
C PHE A 258 17.83 -3.65 5.50
N PHE A 259 19.09 -3.40 5.89
CA PHE A 259 20.01 -4.50 6.22
C PHE A 259 19.44 -5.37 7.35
N ARG A 260 18.91 -4.77 8.42
CA ARG A 260 18.25 -5.51 9.52
C ARG A 260 17.04 -6.30 9.02
N ALA A 261 16.17 -5.69 8.22
CA ALA A 261 15.00 -6.36 7.64
C ALA A 261 15.41 -7.57 6.77
N PHE A 262 16.45 -7.42 5.94
CA PHE A 262 16.99 -8.53 5.15
C PHE A 262 17.63 -9.62 6.02
N CYS A 263 18.29 -9.29 7.12
CA CYS A 263 18.79 -10.29 8.06
C CYS A 263 17.65 -11.15 8.62
N VAL A 264 16.52 -10.53 9.00
CA VAL A 264 15.33 -11.26 9.47
C VAL A 264 14.75 -12.14 8.35
N LEU A 265 14.60 -11.58 7.15
CA LEU A 265 14.11 -12.32 5.99
C LEU A 265 14.98 -13.55 5.67
N PHE A 266 16.30 -13.37 5.57
CA PHE A 266 17.21 -14.48 5.26
C PHE A 266 17.27 -15.52 6.38
N ALA A 267 17.17 -15.10 7.64
CA ALA A 267 17.03 -16.05 8.75
C ALA A 267 15.75 -16.89 8.60
N LYS A 268 14.63 -16.28 8.17
CA LYS A 268 13.37 -16.99 7.91
C LYS A 268 13.43 -17.90 6.68
N LEU A 269 14.01 -17.45 5.58
CA LEU A 269 14.22 -18.28 4.38
C LEU A 269 15.17 -19.46 4.63
N SER A 270 16.00 -19.41 5.68
CA SER A 270 16.87 -20.51 6.07
C SER A 270 16.20 -21.52 7.01
N ASP A 271 14.94 -21.29 7.42
CA ASP A 271 14.16 -22.23 8.22
C ASP A 271 13.78 -23.44 7.35
N GLU A 272 14.00 -24.66 7.86
CA GLU A 272 13.70 -25.92 7.17
C GLU A 272 12.22 -26.04 6.76
N LYS A 273 11.32 -25.28 7.43
CA LYS A 273 9.89 -25.25 7.14
C LYS A 273 9.56 -24.49 5.84
N VAL A 274 10.47 -23.69 5.31
CA VAL A 274 10.24 -22.89 4.11
C VAL A 274 10.70 -23.67 2.88
N ASP A 275 9.78 -23.97 1.96
CA ASP A 275 10.14 -24.55 0.67
C ASP A 275 10.73 -23.48 -0.26
N LEU A 276 12.06 -23.43 -0.31
CA LEU A 276 12.81 -22.51 -1.16
C LEU A 276 12.51 -22.69 -2.66
N LYS A 277 12.05 -23.87 -3.11
CA LYS A 277 11.68 -24.06 -4.52
C LYS A 277 10.43 -23.26 -4.87
N CYS A 278 9.48 -23.16 -3.95
CA CYS A 278 8.29 -22.32 -4.12
C CYS A 278 8.62 -20.82 -4.04
N CYS A 279 9.72 -20.45 -3.39
CA CYS A 279 10.10 -19.05 -3.15
C CYS A 279 11.22 -18.54 -4.08
N GLN A 280 11.47 -19.20 -5.22
CA GLN A 280 12.66 -18.90 -6.06
C GLN A 280 12.72 -17.42 -6.50
N THR A 281 11.64 -16.91 -7.10
CA THR A 281 11.56 -15.51 -7.57
C THR A 281 11.78 -14.52 -6.43
N LEU A 282 11.17 -14.79 -5.27
CA LEU A 282 11.35 -14.00 -4.05
C LEU A 282 12.82 -13.99 -3.63
N CYS A 283 13.47 -15.14 -3.56
CA CYS A 283 14.87 -15.26 -3.15
C CYS A 283 15.81 -14.52 -4.10
N GLU A 284 15.64 -14.71 -5.42
CA GLU A 284 16.46 -14.04 -6.44
C GLU A 284 16.31 -12.51 -6.35
N THR A 285 15.07 -12.03 -6.21
CA THR A 285 14.77 -10.60 -6.08
C THR A 285 15.33 -10.04 -4.77
N ALA A 286 15.18 -10.76 -3.65
CA ALA A 286 15.71 -10.37 -2.36
C ALA A 286 17.24 -10.24 -2.39
N ILE A 287 17.94 -11.21 -2.97
CA ILE A 287 19.41 -11.17 -3.13
C ILE A 287 19.83 -9.99 -4.01
N SER A 288 19.10 -9.72 -5.09
CA SER A 288 19.36 -8.59 -5.99
C SER A 288 19.29 -7.26 -5.25
N VAL A 289 18.18 -7.00 -4.54
CA VAL A 289 18.00 -5.76 -3.78
C VAL A 289 18.96 -5.67 -2.58
N TYR A 290 19.23 -6.78 -1.90
CA TYR A 290 20.18 -6.81 -0.79
C TYR A 290 21.60 -6.41 -1.22
N LYS A 291 22.03 -6.77 -2.44
CA LYS A 291 23.33 -6.33 -2.98
C LYS A 291 23.38 -4.80 -3.06
N ASP A 292 22.34 -4.16 -3.59
CA ASP A 292 22.26 -2.70 -3.66
C ASP A 292 22.28 -2.05 -2.27
N VAL A 293 21.60 -2.67 -1.30
CA VAL A 293 21.60 -2.21 0.10
C VAL A 293 22.98 -2.36 0.74
N ARG A 294 23.69 -3.46 0.50
CA ARG A 294 24.97 -3.78 1.14
C ARG A 294 26.16 -3.03 0.53
N ILE A 295 26.16 -2.76 -0.77
CA ILE A 295 27.29 -2.12 -1.47
C ILE A 295 27.62 -0.75 -0.87
N VAL A 296 26.63 -0.06 -0.31
CA VAL A 296 26.81 1.28 0.26
C VAL A 296 27.59 1.28 1.58
N PHE A 297 27.62 0.17 2.33
CA PHE A 297 28.46 0.05 3.54
C PHE A 297 29.97 -0.03 3.25
N LYS A 298 30.39 -0.31 2.01
CA LYS A 298 31.81 -0.31 1.62
C LYS A 298 32.31 1.07 1.14
N ILE A 299 31.42 2.05 0.98
CA ILE A 299 31.71 3.35 0.36
C ILE A 299 31.58 4.51 1.36
N PHE A 300 31.08 4.24 2.57
CA PHE A 300 31.05 5.17 3.70
C PHE A 300 31.97 4.70 4.81
#